data_AF-M7WVI5-F1
#
_entry.id   AF-M7WVI5-F1
#
_cell.length_a   1.000
_cell.length_b   1.000
_cell.length_c   1.000
_cell.angle_alpha   90.00
_cell.angle_beta   90.00
_cell.angle_gamma   90.00
#
_symmetry.space_group_name_H-M   'P 1'
#
loop_
_entity.id
_entity.type
_entity.pdbx_description
1 polymer ?
#
loop_
_entity_poly.entity_id
_entity_poly.type
_entity_poly.pdbx_seq_one_letter_code
_entity_poly.pdbx_strand_id
1 'polypeptide(L)'
;MRFSYPSLVKRVGLLLNQASRLNWTPEGQAWKSGVLSVASEAWLAELADLPGFAARTNDLKVRIERDRLALQHAESTVGGYTYGLTFGMFAQILIGHAMYNAVVSVQGELSEAERLGIEYGKLLVDVCVGVTIQDLDHGLLGLLNLVEPAGLAWYQTTPDKVRHAWPYLSPDARYHVIRRCVHAYKHIAEYKLGHNNSPQILEEHLPTAETLLGSLPLITWHDNIPDCVLCAKEYGVPAHSLAIWTSRFFPRARASIARQMRTF
;
A
#
# COMPACT_ATOMS: atom_id res chain seq x y z
N MET A 1 23.79 -2.71 13.21
CA MET A 1 23.11 -2.73 14.52
C MET A 1 21.69 -3.28 14.35
N ARG A 2 21.34 -4.34 15.08
CA ARG A 2 19.98 -4.94 15.11
C ARG A 2 19.03 -3.94 15.78
N PHE A 3 17.81 -3.79 15.26
CA PHE A 3 16.78 -2.98 15.91
C PHE A 3 16.41 -3.61 17.27
N SER A 4 16.27 -2.80 18.32
CA SER A 4 16.08 -3.25 19.70
C SER A 4 14.97 -2.49 20.40
N TYR A 5 14.45 -3.02 21.51
CA TYR A 5 13.38 -2.37 22.27
C TYR A 5 13.78 -0.98 22.79
N PRO A 6 14.99 -0.77 23.35
CA PRO A 6 15.46 0.60 23.67
C PRO A 6 15.49 1.55 22.46
N SER A 7 15.79 1.04 21.25
CA SER A 7 15.74 1.83 20.03
C SER A 7 14.32 2.27 19.68
N LEU A 8 13.34 1.36 19.83
CA LEU A 8 11.92 1.66 19.64
C LEU A 8 11.44 2.71 20.65
N VAL A 9 11.70 2.51 21.94
CA VAL A 9 11.33 3.45 23.01
C VAL A 9 11.90 4.85 22.74
N LYS A 10 13.17 4.92 22.31
CA LYS A 10 13.82 6.18 21.92
C LYS A 10 13.08 6.85 20.75
N ARG A 11 12.75 6.10 19.71
CA ARG A 11 12.06 6.61 18.51
C ARG A 11 10.65 7.11 18.81
N VAL A 12 9.88 6.37 19.60
CA VAL A 12 8.55 6.82 20.08
C VAL A 12 8.68 8.10 20.91
N GLY A 13 9.68 8.17 21.80
CA GLY A 13 9.96 9.39 22.57
C GLY A 13 10.35 10.59 21.70
N LEU A 14 11.02 10.38 20.57
CA LEU A 14 11.38 11.46 19.64
C LEU A 14 10.16 12.10 18.97
N LEU A 15 9.05 11.38 18.80
CA LEU A 15 7.80 11.94 18.28
C LEU A 15 7.25 13.00 19.24
N LEU A 16 7.25 12.71 20.54
CA LEU A 16 6.79 13.63 21.58
C LEU A 16 7.68 14.86 21.74
N ASN A 17 8.95 14.77 21.34
CA ASN A 17 9.86 15.92 21.36
C ASN A 17 9.59 16.93 20.24
N GLN A 18 8.92 16.51 19.14
CA GLN A 18 8.54 17.42 18.04
C GLN A 18 7.24 18.20 18.33
N ALA A 19 6.48 17.79 19.33
CA ALA A 19 5.31 18.53 19.78
C ALA A 19 5.65 19.16 21.13
N SER A 20 6.37 20.27 21.08
CA SER A 20 6.42 21.30 22.13
C SER A 20 6.38 20.77 23.58
N ARG A 21 7.37 19.95 23.94
CA ARG A 21 7.59 19.39 25.31
C ARG A 21 6.55 18.39 25.83
N LEU A 22 5.68 17.81 24.97
CA LEU A 22 4.74 16.75 25.39
C LEU A 22 5.43 15.59 26.11
N ASN A 23 6.69 15.31 25.79
CA ASN A 23 7.46 14.26 26.46
C ASN A 23 7.58 14.44 27.99
N TRP A 24 7.28 15.60 28.56
CA TRP A 24 7.32 15.83 30.02
C TRP A 24 5.94 15.99 30.66
N THR A 25 4.86 15.93 29.87
CA THR A 25 3.50 16.07 30.41
C THR A 25 2.91 14.72 30.79
N PRO A 26 1.95 14.67 31.73
CA PRO A 26 1.21 13.45 32.05
C PRO A 26 0.55 12.82 30.81
N GLU A 27 0.01 13.63 29.90
CA GLU A 27 -0.63 13.16 28.67
C GLU A 27 0.39 12.49 27.74
N GLY A 28 1.56 13.10 27.53
CA GLY A 28 2.60 12.49 26.69
C GLY A 28 3.16 11.20 27.29
N GLN A 29 3.29 11.12 28.62
CA GLN A 29 3.69 9.88 29.31
C GLN A 29 2.62 8.79 29.20
N ALA A 30 1.35 9.14 29.39
CA ALA A 30 0.24 8.20 29.25
C ALA A 30 0.11 7.69 27.81
N TRP A 31 0.24 8.57 26.82
CA TRP A 31 0.28 8.20 25.40
C TRP A 31 1.44 7.25 25.11
N LYS A 32 2.66 7.57 25.57
CA LYS A 32 3.84 6.72 25.39
C LYS A 32 3.64 5.35 26.03
N SER A 33 3.06 5.31 27.23
CA SER A 33 2.71 4.06 27.91
C SER A 33 1.75 3.22 27.07
N GLY A 34 0.69 3.84 26.53
CA GLY A 34 -0.26 3.18 25.63
C GLY A 34 0.39 2.64 24.35
N VAL A 35 1.32 3.38 23.74
CA VAL A 35 2.06 2.89 22.56
C VAL A 35 2.87 1.64 22.92
N LEU A 36 3.60 1.69 24.03
CA LEU A 36 4.52 0.63 24.46
C LEU A 36 3.83 -0.57 25.10
N SER A 37 2.58 -0.43 25.55
CA SER A 37 1.78 -1.58 26.00
C SER A 37 1.40 -2.50 24.82
N VAL A 38 1.22 -1.92 23.63
CA VAL A 38 0.97 -2.66 22.39
C VAL A 38 2.28 -3.08 21.73
N ALA A 39 3.16 -2.12 21.42
CA ALA A 39 4.47 -2.36 20.81
C ALA A 39 5.51 -2.73 21.89
N SER A 40 5.19 -3.77 22.67
CA SER A 40 5.92 -4.19 23.86
C SER A 40 7.26 -4.88 23.54
N GLU A 41 8.07 -5.08 24.57
CA GLU A 41 9.32 -5.83 24.44
C GLU A 41 9.07 -7.29 24.05
N ALA A 42 8.02 -7.91 24.60
CA ALA A 42 7.60 -9.27 24.26
C ALA A 42 7.20 -9.37 22.78
N TRP A 43 6.38 -8.42 22.31
CA TRP A 43 6.01 -8.35 20.89
C TRP A 43 7.24 -8.21 19.98
N LEU A 44 8.20 -7.35 20.35
CA LEU A 44 9.40 -7.17 19.54
C LEU A 44 10.27 -8.42 19.53
N ALA A 45 10.33 -9.17 20.63
CA ALA A 45 11.02 -10.45 20.71
C ALA A 45 10.36 -11.48 19.76
N GLU A 46 9.03 -11.59 19.77
CA GLU A 46 8.29 -12.46 18.84
C GLU A 46 8.53 -12.05 17.37
N LEU A 47 8.50 -10.75 17.08
CA LEU A 47 8.82 -10.23 15.74
C LEU A 47 10.25 -10.59 15.31
N ALA A 48 11.18 -10.65 16.27
CA ALA A 48 12.59 -10.98 16.04
C ALA A 48 12.83 -12.43 15.59
N ASP A 49 11.88 -13.32 15.88
CA ASP A 49 11.90 -14.72 15.48
C ASP A 49 11.25 -14.96 14.10
N LEU A 50 10.55 -13.96 13.56
CA LEU A 50 9.92 -14.06 12.25
C LEU A 50 10.91 -13.86 11.08
N PRO A 51 10.72 -14.57 9.95
CA PRO A 51 11.44 -14.29 8.72
C PRO A 51 11.28 -12.84 8.27
N GLY A 52 12.37 -12.27 7.75
CA GLY A 52 12.38 -10.89 7.27
C GLY A 52 12.35 -9.83 8.38
N PHE A 53 12.76 -10.16 9.61
CA PHE A 53 12.85 -9.20 10.73
C PHE A 53 13.50 -7.86 10.33
N ALA A 54 14.59 -7.90 9.55
CA ALA A 54 15.27 -6.70 9.08
C ALA A 54 14.37 -5.81 8.19
N ALA A 55 13.59 -6.41 7.29
CA ALA A 55 12.65 -5.70 6.43
C ALA A 55 11.47 -5.13 7.22
N ARG A 56 10.87 -5.93 8.10
CA ARG A 56 9.74 -5.52 8.95
C ARG A 56 10.11 -4.35 9.88
N THR A 57 11.29 -4.42 10.51
CA THR A 57 11.79 -3.32 11.34
C THR A 57 12.23 -2.11 10.52
N ASN A 58 12.56 -2.27 9.23
CA ASN A 58 12.76 -1.15 8.33
C ASN A 58 11.44 -0.43 8.04
N ASP A 59 10.37 -1.17 7.75
CA ASP A 59 9.03 -0.61 7.53
C ASP A 59 8.56 0.19 8.76
N LEU A 60 8.80 -0.35 9.97
CA LEU A 60 8.54 0.36 11.22
C LEU A 60 9.35 1.67 11.35
N LYS A 61 10.65 1.64 11.06
CA LYS A 61 11.51 2.84 11.12
C LYS A 61 11.03 3.90 10.14
N VAL A 62 10.67 3.48 8.92
CA VAL A 62 10.14 4.37 7.88
C VAL A 62 8.84 5.00 8.35
N ARG A 63 7.91 4.22 8.91
CA ARG A 63 6.66 4.76 9.46
C ARG A 63 6.92 5.83 10.52
N ILE A 64 7.70 5.51 11.54
CA ILE A 64 7.98 6.46 12.64
C ILE A 64 8.68 7.72 12.13
N GLU A 65 9.63 7.58 11.20
CA GLU A 65 10.36 8.73 10.66
C GLU A 65 9.46 9.65 9.84
N ARG A 66 8.53 9.11 9.05
CA ARG A 66 7.56 9.93 8.30
C ARG A 66 6.59 10.64 9.22
N ASP A 67 6.12 9.95 10.24
CA ASP A 67 5.25 10.53 11.25
C ASP A 67 5.98 11.67 12.00
N ARG A 68 7.27 11.48 12.30
CA ARG A 68 8.14 12.53 12.87
C ARG A 68 8.23 13.75 11.94
N LEU A 69 8.44 13.54 10.64
CA LEU A 69 8.49 14.62 9.66
C LEU A 69 7.14 15.33 9.49
N ALA A 70 6.02 14.60 9.53
CA ALA A 70 4.68 15.16 9.48
C ALA A 70 4.41 16.07 10.69
N LEU A 71 4.79 15.63 11.90
CA LEU A 71 4.73 16.43 13.11
C LEU A 71 5.60 17.70 12.99
N GLN A 72 6.84 17.58 12.51
CA GLN A 72 7.71 18.74 12.30
C GLN A 72 7.13 19.76 11.32
N HIS A 73 6.55 19.27 10.22
CA HIS A 73 5.91 20.13 9.24
C HIS A 73 4.69 20.84 9.83
N ALA A 74 3.86 20.12 10.59
CA ALA A 74 2.71 20.69 11.28
C ALA A 74 3.13 21.74 12.33
N GLU A 75 4.20 21.51 13.10
CA GLU A 75 4.73 22.49 14.04
C GLU A 75 5.18 23.78 13.32
N SER A 76 5.87 23.63 12.19
CA SER A 76 6.35 24.78 11.39
C SER A 76 5.25 25.62 10.76
N THR A 77 4.08 25.02 10.49
CA THR A 77 2.94 25.68 9.81
C THR A 77 1.98 26.36 10.79
N VAL A 78 1.99 25.96 12.08
CA VAL A 78 1.23 26.60 13.17
C VAL A 78 1.94 27.87 13.69
N GLY A 79 2.96 28.35 12.97
CA GLY A 79 3.78 29.52 13.27
C GLY A 79 2.97 30.77 13.64
N GLY A 80 2.80 31.00 14.95
CA GLY A 80 2.06 32.13 15.51
C GLY A 80 1.53 31.88 16.93
N TYR A 81 1.31 30.63 17.32
CA TYR A 81 0.86 30.31 18.69
C TYR A 81 2.05 30.03 19.62
N THR A 82 2.09 30.73 20.75
CA THR A 82 3.11 30.67 21.80
C THR A 82 3.30 29.28 22.44
N TYR A 83 2.42 28.32 22.11
CA TYR A 83 2.32 27.01 22.77
C TYR A 83 2.60 25.81 21.85
N GLY A 84 2.84 26.02 20.56
CA GLY A 84 3.14 24.96 19.59
C GLY A 84 2.00 23.94 19.37
N LEU A 85 2.33 22.70 18.99
CA LEU A 85 1.34 21.65 18.68
C LEU A 85 0.58 21.19 19.93
N THR A 86 -0.74 21.29 19.93
CA THR A 86 -1.58 20.70 20.99
C THR A 86 -1.54 19.17 20.95
N PHE A 87 -1.81 18.52 22.09
CA PHE A 87 -1.89 17.05 22.15
C PHE A 87 -2.92 16.46 21.18
N GLY A 88 -4.08 17.12 21.04
CA GLY A 88 -5.11 16.70 20.09
C GLY A 88 -4.64 16.75 18.64
N MET A 89 -3.94 17.83 18.23
CA MET A 89 -3.34 17.92 16.89
C MET A 89 -2.25 16.87 16.68
N PHE A 90 -1.38 16.68 17.68
CA PHE A 90 -0.36 15.63 17.68
C PHE A 90 -0.98 14.25 17.43
N ALA A 91 -2.02 13.89 18.19
CA ALA A 91 -2.67 12.60 18.04
C ALA A 91 -3.35 12.47 16.66
N GLN A 92 -4.09 13.48 16.21
CA GLN A 92 -4.75 13.48 14.90
C GLN A 92 -3.76 13.31 13.74
N ILE A 93 -2.57 13.91 13.80
CA ILE A 93 -1.53 13.73 12.77
C ILE A 93 -1.07 12.27 12.70
N LEU A 94 -0.93 11.62 13.86
CA LEU A 94 -0.36 10.26 13.95
C LEU A 94 -1.34 9.16 13.58
N ILE A 95 -2.59 9.27 14.04
CA ILE A 95 -3.62 8.21 13.87
C ILE A 95 -4.72 8.58 12.87
N GLY A 96 -4.77 9.84 12.42
CA GLY A 96 -5.80 10.36 11.54
C GLY A 96 -7.04 10.89 12.28
N HIS A 97 -7.72 11.85 11.67
CA HIS A 97 -8.87 12.54 12.26
C HIS A 97 -10.05 11.61 12.58
N ALA A 98 -10.36 10.67 11.69
CA ALA A 98 -11.48 9.74 11.89
C ALA A 98 -11.24 8.81 13.10
N MET A 99 -10.02 8.27 13.23
CA MET A 99 -9.65 7.41 14.36
C MET A 99 -9.62 8.21 15.67
N TYR A 100 -9.07 9.43 15.64
CA TYR A 100 -9.08 10.33 16.80
C TYR A 100 -10.50 10.56 17.33
N ASN A 101 -11.45 10.92 16.47
CA ASN A 101 -12.83 11.16 16.88
C ASN A 101 -13.48 9.90 17.46
N ALA A 102 -13.20 8.73 16.87
CA ALA A 102 -13.69 7.45 17.39
C ALA A 102 -13.18 7.21 18.81
N VAL A 103 -11.88 7.39 19.07
CA VAL A 103 -11.26 7.14 20.38
C VAL A 103 -11.72 8.12 21.46
N VAL A 104 -11.83 9.41 21.13
CA VAL A 104 -12.24 10.47 22.06
C VAL A 104 -13.71 10.32 22.47
N SER A 105 -14.54 9.75 21.59
CA SER A 105 -15.96 9.51 21.88
C SER A 105 -16.21 8.40 22.91
N VAL A 106 -15.19 7.58 23.22
CA VAL A 106 -15.29 6.46 24.15
C VAL A 106 -14.98 6.91 25.59
N GLN A 107 -15.89 6.61 26.52
CA GLN A 107 -15.67 6.75 27.96
C GLN A 107 -15.13 5.43 28.54
N GLY A 108 -14.18 5.51 29.47
CA GLY A 108 -13.59 4.34 30.12
C GLY A 108 -12.55 4.69 31.17
N GLU A 109 -11.95 3.66 31.77
CA GLU A 109 -10.99 3.81 32.88
C GLU A 109 -9.63 4.38 32.46
N LEU A 110 -9.19 4.08 31.23
CA LEU A 110 -7.94 4.63 30.69
C LEU A 110 -8.09 6.14 30.42
N SER A 111 -6.98 6.86 30.45
CA SER A 111 -6.96 8.24 29.96
C SER A 111 -7.16 8.27 28.44
N GLU A 112 -7.70 9.38 27.92
CA GLU A 112 -7.82 9.59 26.46
C GLU A 112 -6.44 9.48 25.78
N ALA A 113 -5.41 10.07 26.38
CA ALA A 113 -4.05 10.03 25.87
C ALA A 113 -3.52 8.60 25.76
N GLU A 114 -3.78 7.76 26.75
CA GLU A 114 -3.37 6.35 26.74
C GLU A 114 -4.12 5.55 25.67
N ARG A 115 -5.44 5.76 25.49
CA ARG A 115 -6.19 5.14 24.39
C ARG A 115 -5.67 5.53 23.02
N LEU A 116 -5.37 6.81 22.82
CA LEU A 116 -4.77 7.31 21.57
C LEU A 116 -3.36 6.72 21.35
N GLY A 117 -2.61 6.50 22.44
CA GLY A 117 -1.33 5.80 22.43
C GLY A 117 -1.48 4.34 21.98
N ILE A 118 -2.46 3.63 22.53
CA ILE A 118 -2.78 2.25 22.15
C ILE A 118 -3.10 2.15 20.65
N GLU A 119 -3.94 3.05 20.12
CA GLU A 119 -4.25 3.03 18.67
C GLU A 119 -3.02 3.31 17.81
N TYR A 120 -2.17 4.26 18.20
CA TYR A 120 -0.91 4.46 17.48
C TYR A 120 0.02 3.25 17.58
N GLY A 121 0.09 2.61 18.74
CA GLY A 121 0.83 1.36 18.96
C GLY A 121 0.36 0.24 18.03
N LYS A 122 -0.95 0.08 17.83
CA LYS A 122 -1.52 -0.87 16.86
C LYS A 122 -1.07 -0.55 15.43
N LEU A 123 -1.09 0.71 15.01
CA LEU A 123 -0.60 1.12 13.69
C LEU A 123 0.88 0.76 13.49
N LEU A 124 1.72 0.92 14.52
CA LEU A 124 3.13 0.53 14.46
C LEU A 124 3.32 -0.99 14.33
N VAL A 125 2.56 -1.77 15.11
CA VAL A 125 2.58 -3.23 15.03
C VAL A 125 2.09 -3.69 13.66
N ASP A 126 0.99 -3.12 13.17
CA ASP A 126 0.39 -3.47 11.88
C ASP A 126 1.36 -3.30 10.73
N VAL A 127 2.19 -2.25 10.72
CA VAL A 127 3.23 -2.03 9.69
C VAL A 127 4.22 -3.20 9.59
N CYS A 128 4.41 -3.96 10.68
CA CYS A 128 5.32 -5.10 10.71
C CYS A 128 4.67 -6.42 10.24
N VAL A 129 3.37 -6.45 9.99
CA VAL A 129 2.61 -7.68 9.67
C VAL A 129 2.50 -7.91 8.16
N GLY A 130 2.59 -9.19 7.75
CA GLY A 130 2.35 -9.61 6.38
C GLY A 130 3.51 -9.36 5.42
N VAL A 131 3.20 -8.90 4.21
CA VAL A 131 4.18 -8.58 3.16
C VAL A 131 4.93 -7.28 3.50
N THR A 132 6.19 -7.21 3.06
CA THR A 132 7.15 -6.15 3.38
C THR A 132 7.42 -5.26 2.16
N ILE A 133 8.08 -4.12 2.38
CA ILE A 133 8.52 -3.25 1.28
C ILE A 133 9.43 -3.98 0.28
N GLN A 134 10.18 -4.99 0.72
CA GLN A 134 11.03 -5.79 -0.17
C GLN A 134 10.21 -6.62 -1.16
N ASP A 135 9.07 -7.15 -0.72
CA ASP A 135 8.13 -7.85 -1.60
C ASP A 135 7.53 -6.89 -2.64
N LEU A 136 7.25 -5.65 -2.23
CA LEU A 136 6.81 -4.59 -3.15
C LEU A 136 7.90 -4.28 -4.18
N ASP A 137 9.13 -4.04 -3.73
CA ASP A 137 10.24 -3.71 -4.62
C ASP A 137 10.51 -4.84 -5.63
N HIS A 138 10.41 -6.10 -5.20
CA HIS A 138 10.51 -7.24 -6.11
C HIS A 138 9.40 -7.22 -7.18
N GLY A 139 8.15 -6.97 -6.78
CA GLY A 139 7.02 -6.88 -7.70
C GLY A 139 7.16 -5.73 -8.72
N LEU A 140 7.59 -4.56 -8.25
CA LEU A 140 7.81 -3.38 -9.10
C LEU A 140 8.99 -3.56 -10.08
N LEU A 141 10.09 -4.16 -9.62
CA LEU A 141 11.22 -4.50 -10.48
C LEU A 141 10.84 -5.56 -11.52
N GLY A 142 10.02 -6.55 -11.15
CA GLY A 142 9.50 -7.53 -12.11
C GLY A 142 8.73 -6.87 -13.26
N LEU A 143 7.88 -5.89 -12.95
CA LEU A 143 7.15 -5.10 -13.95
C LEU A 143 8.09 -4.28 -14.84
N LEU A 144 9.06 -3.58 -14.25
CA LEU A 144 10.06 -2.83 -15.01
C LEU A 144 10.81 -3.73 -16.01
N ASN A 145 11.29 -4.88 -15.56
CA ASN A 145 12.05 -5.83 -16.38
C ASN A 145 11.30 -6.34 -17.63
N LEU A 146 9.96 -6.24 -17.66
CA LEU A 146 9.18 -6.61 -18.85
C LEU A 146 9.36 -5.62 -20.00
N VAL A 147 9.65 -4.35 -19.68
CA VAL A 147 9.56 -3.21 -20.60
C VAL A 147 10.86 -2.42 -20.73
N GLU A 148 11.96 -2.83 -20.09
CA GLU A 148 13.23 -2.11 -20.22
C GLU A 148 13.74 -2.08 -21.68
N PRO A 149 14.26 -0.93 -22.16
CA PRO A 149 14.49 0.32 -21.42
C PRO A 149 13.32 1.31 -21.43
N ALA A 150 12.18 1.00 -22.06
CA ALA A 150 11.06 1.93 -22.25
C ALA A 150 10.46 2.40 -20.91
N GLY A 151 10.28 1.50 -19.94
CA GLY A 151 9.62 1.81 -18.66
C GLY A 151 10.35 2.73 -17.68
N LEU A 152 11.38 3.45 -18.09
CA LEU A 152 12.13 4.36 -17.21
C LEU A 152 11.24 5.48 -16.66
N ALA A 153 10.37 6.08 -17.49
CA ALA A 153 9.46 7.14 -17.07
C ALA A 153 8.44 6.62 -16.04
N TRP A 154 7.91 5.42 -16.27
CA TRP A 154 7.07 4.73 -15.30
C TRP A 154 7.80 4.48 -13.98
N TYR A 155 9.04 3.98 -14.02
CA TYR A 155 9.81 3.63 -12.83
C TYR A 155 10.16 4.85 -11.96
N GLN A 156 10.33 6.02 -12.58
CA GLN A 156 10.60 7.28 -11.88
C GLN A 156 9.36 7.89 -11.20
N THR A 157 8.15 7.42 -11.51
CA THR A 157 6.90 8.07 -11.05
C THR A 157 6.01 7.15 -10.24
N THR A 158 5.79 5.92 -10.69
CA THR A 158 4.83 5.00 -10.09
C THR A 158 5.37 4.35 -8.80
N PRO A 159 6.53 3.69 -8.81
CA PRO A 159 7.12 3.08 -7.61
C PRO A 159 7.16 4.01 -6.40
N ASP A 160 7.60 5.25 -6.59
CA ASP A 160 7.77 6.19 -5.49
C ASP A 160 6.45 6.58 -4.83
N LYS A 161 5.37 6.75 -5.62
CA LYS A 161 4.03 6.99 -5.07
C LYS A 161 3.51 5.79 -4.26
N VAL A 162 3.73 4.56 -4.74
CA VAL A 162 3.29 3.36 -4.01
C VAL A 162 4.12 3.17 -2.73
N ARG A 163 5.45 3.34 -2.80
CA ARG A 163 6.34 3.35 -1.63
C ARG A 163 5.99 4.47 -0.65
N HIS A 164 5.49 5.61 -1.14
CA HIS A 164 5.03 6.71 -0.30
C HIS A 164 3.84 6.29 0.56
N ALA A 165 2.86 5.59 -0.04
CA ALA A 165 1.66 5.13 0.65
C ALA A 165 1.91 3.91 1.55
N TRP A 166 2.89 3.06 1.23
CA TRP A 166 3.13 1.77 1.87
C TRP A 166 3.05 1.73 3.41
N PRO A 167 3.70 2.64 4.16
CA PRO A 167 3.70 2.60 5.62
C PRO A 167 2.34 2.93 6.25
N TYR A 168 1.39 3.42 5.46
CA TYR A 168 0.04 3.80 5.88
C TYR A 168 -1.03 2.80 5.42
N LEU A 169 -0.66 1.82 4.60
CA LEU A 169 -1.56 0.76 4.17
C LEU A 169 -1.77 -0.26 5.29
N SER A 170 -3.00 -0.75 5.43
CA SER A 170 -3.30 -1.92 6.26
C SER A 170 -2.60 -3.18 5.71
N PRO A 171 -2.42 -4.24 6.52
CA PRO A 171 -1.86 -5.50 6.03
C PRO A 171 -2.58 -6.06 4.80
N ASP A 172 -3.91 -6.01 4.79
CA ASP A 172 -4.74 -6.46 3.66
C ASP A 172 -4.52 -5.60 2.41
N ALA A 173 -4.43 -4.27 2.59
CA ALA A 173 -4.16 -3.36 1.49
C ALA A 173 -2.76 -3.59 0.89
N ARG A 174 -1.73 -3.82 1.72
CA ARG A 174 -0.39 -4.18 1.24
C ARG A 174 -0.41 -5.50 0.46
N TYR A 175 -1.09 -6.52 0.98
CA TYR A 175 -1.26 -7.79 0.27
C TYR A 175 -1.99 -7.61 -1.07
N HIS A 176 -3.00 -6.72 -1.11
CA HIS A 176 -3.71 -6.41 -2.33
C HIS A 176 -2.79 -5.76 -3.39
N VAL A 177 -1.96 -4.80 -3.00
CA VAL A 177 -0.96 -4.19 -3.89
C VAL A 177 -0.03 -5.26 -4.48
N ILE A 178 0.52 -6.16 -3.65
CA ILE A 178 1.39 -7.25 -4.14
C ILE A 178 0.65 -8.15 -5.14
N ARG A 179 -0.59 -8.54 -4.84
CA ARG A 179 -1.40 -9.33 -5.77
C ARG A 179 -1.63 -8.62 -7.09
N ARG A 180 -1.82 -7.30 -7.08
CA ARG A 180 -1.99 -6.49 -8.29
C ARG A 180 -0.68 -6.43 -9.09
N CYS A 181 0.47 -6.25 -8.45
CA CYS A 181 1.78 -6.36 -9.12
C CYS A 181 1.96 -7.73 -9.80
N VAL A 182 1.70 -8.82 -9.07
CA VAL A 182 1.83 -10.20 -9.61
C VAL A 182 0.86 -10.44 -10.76
N HIS A 183 -0.38 -9.95 -10.64
CA HIS A 183 -1.37 -10.10 -11.70
C HIS A 183 -0.98 -9.32 -12.96
N ALA A 184 -0.60 -8.05 -12.82
CA ALA A 184 -0.14 -7.22 -13.93
C ALA A 184 1.09 -7.83 -14.61
N TYR A 185 2.06 -8.32 -13.83
CA TYR A 185 3.23 -8.98 -14.37
C TYR A 185 2.87 -10.18 -15.25
N LYS A 186 2.02 -11.09 -14.75
CA LYS A 186 1.61 -12.27 -15.50
C LYS A 186 0.90 -11.90 -16.81
N HIS A 187 -0.05 -10.97 -16.72
CA HIS A 187 -0.83 -10.55 -17.88
C HIS A 187 0.04 -9.91 -18.96
N ILE A 188 0.92 -8.98 -18.57
CA ILE A 188 1.80 -8.27 -19.52
C ILE A 188 2.86 -9.22 -20.08
N ALA A 189 3.37 -10.17 -19.29
CA ALA A 189 4.29 -11.20 -19.77
C ALA A 189 3.62 -12.12 -20.82
N GLU A 190 2.38 -12.54 -20.59
CA GLU A 190 1.60 -13.32 -21.57
C GLU A 190 1.31 -12.52 -22.84
N TYR A 191 0.97 -11.23 -22.69
CA TYR A 191 0.75 -10.33 -23.83
C TYR A 191 2.01 -10.13 -24.66
N LYS A 192 3.18 -10.01 -24.00
CA LYS A 192 4.50 -9.96 -24.66
C LYS A 192 4.76 -11.22 -25.48
N LEU A 193 4.50 -12.41 -24.92
CA LEU A 193 4.75 -13.69 -25.59
C LEU A 193 3.78 -13.96 -26.75
N GLY A 194 2.51 -13.59 -26.61
CA GLY A 194 1.48 -13.88 -27.62
C GLY A 194 1.60 -13.04 -28.90
N HIS A 195 2.18 -11.84 -28.80
CA HIS A 195 2.14 -10.84 -29.87
C HIS A 195 3.52 -10.31 -30.30
N ASN A 196 4.61 -10.75 -29.65
CA ASN A 196 5.96 -10.18 -29.85
C ASN A 196 5.97 -8.64 -29.76
N ASN A 197 5.17 -8.08 -28.84
CA ASN A 197 5.01 -6.64 -28.69
C ASN A 197 6.33 -5.98 -28.27
N SER A 198 6.55 -4.77 -28.78
CA SER A 198 7.72 -3.96 -28.41
C SER A 198 7.63 -3.50 -26.95
N PRO A 199 8.78 -3.25 -26.30
CA PRO A 199 8.80 -2.71 -24.93
C PRO A 199 7.98 -1.43 -24.74
N GLN A 200 7.89 -0.57 -25.77
CA GLN A 200 7.09 0.67 -25.75
C GLN A 200 5.59 0.39 -25.63
N ILE A 201 5.08 -0.57 -26.40
CA ILE A 201 3.66 -0.97 -26.32
C ILE A 201 3.37 -1.54 -24.92
N LEU A 202 4.29 -2.35 -24.38
CA LEU A 202 4.11 -2.94 -23.06
C LEU A 202 4.14 -1.90 -21.93
N GLU A 203 4.90 -0.81 -22.08
CA GLU A 203 4.95 0.29 -21.12
C GLU A 203 3.57 0.96 -20.97
N GLU A 204 2.84 1.16 -22.07
CA GLU A 204 1.49 1.74 -22.07
C GLU A 204 0.48 0.94 -21.23
N HIS A 205 0.81 -0.33 -20.97
CA HIS A 205 0.00 -1.27 -20.19
C HIS A 205 0.51 -1.47 -18.76
N LEU A 206 1.60 -0.82 -18.35
CA LEU A 206 2.04 -0.88 -16.96
C LEU A 206 1.02 -0.19 -16.03
N PRO A 207 0.73 -0.78 -14.86
CA PRO A 207 -0.21 -0.21 -13.92
C PRO A 207 0.34 1.09 -13.32
N THR A 208 -0.49 2.12 -13.17
CA THR A 208 -0.11 3.35 -12.45
C THR A 208 -0.14 3.15 -10.94
N ALA A 209 0.43 4.08 -10.18
CA ALA A 209 0.37 4.04 -8.71
C ALA A 209 -1.07 3.98 -8.17
N GLU A 210 -1.99 4.75 -8.74
CA GLU A 210 -3.40 4.76 -8.35
C GLU A 210 -4.03 3.39 -8.58
N THR A 211 -3.75 2.78 -9.74
CA THR A 211 -4.29 1.46 -10.03
C THR A 211 -3.71 0.40 -9.12
N LEU A 212 -2.41 0.43 -8.79
CA LEU A 212 -1.81 -0.49 -7.82
C LEU A 212 -2.39 -0.33 -6.42
N LEU A 213 -2.75 0.90 -6.04
CA LEU A 213 -3.34 1.23 -4.74
C LEU A 213 -4.86 0.96 -4.66
N GLY A 214 -5.50 0.56 -5.76
CA GLY A 214 -6.87 0.04 -5.76
C GLY A 214 -7.80 0.59 -6.84
N SER A 215 -7.39 1.63 -7.58
CA SER A 215 -8.20 2.14 -8.69
C SER A 215 -8.31 1.12 -9.81
N LEU A 216 -9.46 1.09 -10.48
CA LEU A 216 -9.74 0.22 -11.63
C LEU A 216 -9.81 1.08 -12.90
N PRO A 217 -9.41 0.54 -14.06
CA PRO A 217 -8.84 -0.80 -14.30
C PRO A 217 -7.35 -0.88 -13.93
N LEU A 218 -6.85 -2.08 -13.60
CA LEU A 218 -5.44 -2.32 -13.26
C LEU A 218 -4.49 -2.11 -14.43
N ILE A 219 -4.89 -2.59 -15.61
CA ILE A 219 -4.12 -2.56 -16.85
C ILE A 219 -4.97 -1.84 -17.88
N THR A 220 -4.36 -1.00 -18.71
CA THR A 220 -5.05 -0.33 -19.82
C THR A 220 -5.53 -1.35 -20.85
N TRP A 221 -6.54 -0.99 -21.63
CA TRP A 221 -7.20 -1.92 -22.56
C TRP A 221 -6.24 -2.41 -23.67
N HIS A 222 -6.27 -3.70 -23.96
CA HIS A 222 -5.64 -4.33 -25.14
C HIS A 222 -6.30 -5.67 -25.49
N ASP A 223 -5.89 -6.28 -26.59
CA ASP A 223 -6.60 -7.42 -27.21
C ASP A 223 -6.63 -8.70 -26.35
N ASN A 224 -5.75 -8.85 -25.36
CA ASN A 224 -5.73 -9.99 -24.43
C ASN A 224 -6.56 -9.78 -23.16
N ILE A 225 -7.11 -8.58 -22.93
CA ILE A 225 -7.94 -8.29 -21.75
C ILE A 225 -9.16 -9.24 -21.64
N PRO A 226 -9.89 -9.55 -22.73
CA PRO A 226 -11.04 -10.47 -22.67
C PRO A 226 -10.69 -11.90 -22.22
N ASP A 227 -9.44 -12.33 -22.41
CA ASP A 227 -8.97 -13.67 -22.01
C ASP A 227 -8.65 -13.74 -20.50
N CYS A 228 -8.47 -12.59 -19.86
CA CYS A 228 -8.24 -12.50 -18.42
C CYS A 228 -9.56 -12.19 -17.69
N VAL A 229 -10.11 -13.18 -16.98
CA VAL A 229 -11.39 -13.03 -16.23
C VAL A 229 -11.38 -11.83 -15.28
N LEU A 230 -10.25 -11.55 -14.62
CA LEU A 230 -10.14 -10.42 -13.69
C LEU A 230 -10.16 -9.08 -14.43
N CYS A 231 -9.31 -8.91 -15.44
CA CYS A 231 -9.26 -7.68 -16.24
C CYS A 231 -10.58 -7.44 -16.98
N ALA A 232 -11.13 -8.46 -17.65
CA ALA A 232 -12.42 -8.37 -18.33
C ALA A 232 -13.54 -7.88 -17.40
N LYS A 233 -13.58 -8.37 -16.15
CA LYS A 233 -14.54 -7.92 -15.14
C LYS A 233 -14.37 -6.44 -14.78
N GLU A 234 -13.13 -5.94 -14.67
CA GLU A 234 -12.86 -4.52 -14.39
C GLU A 234 -13.41 -3.61 -15.50
N TYR A 235 -13.46 -4.09 -16.75
CA TYR A 235 -14.02 -3.39 -17.91
C TYR A 235 -15.51 -3.67 -18.17
N GLY A 236 -16.17 -4.47 -17.34
CA GLY A 236 -17.57 -4.87 -17.57
C GLY A 236 -17.78 -5.77 -18.80
N VAL A 237 -16.70 -6.39 -19.29
CA VAL A 237 -16.75 -7.33 -20.42
C VAL A 237 -17.13 -8.71 -19.86
N PRO A 238 -18.17 -9.37 -20.42
CA PRO A 238 -18.46 -10.74 -20.04
C PRO A 238 -17.24 -11.59 -20.40
N ALA A 239 -16.59 -12.21 -19.40
CA ALA A 239 -15.49 -13.14 -19.66
C ALA A 239 -15.99 -14.16 -20.69
N HIS A 240 -15.37 -14.18 -21.87
CA HIS A 240 -15.81 -15.09 -22.92
C HIS A 240 -15.64 -16.51 -22.38
N SER A 241 -16.77 -17.23 -22.29
CA SER A 241 -16.81 -18.62 -21.84
C SER A 241 -15.75 -19.42 -22.59
N LEU A 242 -15.07 -20.32 -21.87
CA LEU A 242 -13.99 -21.24 -22.26
C LEU A 242 -14.29 -22.19 -23.46
N ALA A 243 -15.13 -21.80 -24.41
CA ALA A 243 -15.60 -22.63 -25.52
C ALA A 243 -14.75 -22.50 -26.81
N ILE A 244 -13.63 -21.75 -26.83
CA ILE A 244 -12.96 -21.41 -28.09
C ILE A 244 -11.65 -22.18 -28.37
N TRP A 245 -11.10 -22.99 -27.45
CA TRP A 245 -9.77 -23.59 -27.66
C TRP A 245 -9.64 -25.11 -27.82
N THR A 246 -10.73 -25.87 -28.00
CA THR A 246 -10.61 -27.32 -28.33
C THR A 246 -11.51 -27.85 -29.45
N SER A 247 -12.22 -27.00 -30.20
CA SER A 247 -13.04 -27.48 -31.32
C SER A 247 -12.36 -27.26 -32.67
N ARG A 248 -11.66 -28.30 -33.16
CA ARG A 248 -11.36 -28.48 -34.60
C ARG A 248 -12.60 -28.84 -35.44
N PHE A 249 -13.82 -28.60 -34.96
CA PHE A 249 -15.06 -29.12 -35.55
C PHE A 249 -16.18 -28.08 -35.73
N PHE A 250 -15.85 -26.82 -36.04
CA PHE A 250 -16.82 -25.94 -36.70
C PHE A 250 -16.43 -25.76 -38.17
N PRO A 251 -17.19 -26.34 -39.12
CA PRO A 251 -16.95 -26.10 -40.54
C PRO A 251 -17.13 -24.61 -40.83
N ARG A 252 -16.16 -24.01 -41.51
CA ARG A 252 -16.21 -22.66 -42.11
C ARG A 252 -17.22 -22.58 -43.27
N ALA A 253 -18.44 -23.08 -43.09
CA ALA A 253 -19.46 -23.17 -44.13
C ALA A 253 -20.82 -22.72 -43.60
N ARG A 254 -20.95 -21.42 -43.27
CA ARG A 254 -22.24 -20.71 -43.26
C ARG A 254 -22.15 -19.19 -43.34
N ALA A 255 -21.01 -18.66 -43.79
CA ALA A 255 -20.88 -17.23 -44.10
C ALA A 255 -21.37 -16.84 -45.51
N SER A 256 -21.85 -17.78 -46.34
CA SER A 256 -22.24 -17.50 -47.73
C SER A 256 -23.75 -17.51 -48.03
N ILE A 257 -24.64 -17.87 -47.09
CA ILE A 257 -26.09 -17.97 -47.38
C ILE A 257 -26.92 -16.83 -46.76
N ALA A 258 -26.36 -16.03 -45.84
CA ALA A 258 -27.08 -14.89 -45.25
C ALA A 258 -26.99 -13.57 -46.07
N ARG A 259 -26.28 -13.56 -47.21
CA ARG A 259 -26.12 -12.36 -48.07
C ARG A 259 -26.94 -12.36 -49.36
N GLN A 260 -27.77 -13.38 -49.61
CA GLN A 260 -28.59 -13.48 -50.84
C GLN A 260 -30.12 -13.41 -50.61
N MET A 261 -30.58 -13.01 -49.42
CA MET A 261 -32.02 -12.80 -49.15
C MET A 261 -32.35 -11.38 -48.68
N ARG A 262 -31.63 -10.38 -49.19
CA ARG A 262 -32.04 -8.96 -49.11
C ARG A 262 -31.69 -8.22 -50.40
N THR A 263 -32.31 -8.62 -51.49
CA THR A 263 -32.61 -7.74 -52.63
C THR A 263 -33.77 -8.37 -53.38
N PHE A 264 -34.89 -7.65 -53.40
CA PHE A 264 -35.76 -7.60 -54.57
C PHE A 264 -34.95 -7.16 -55.79
#